data_AF-U1NIL7-F1
#
_entry.id   AF-U1NIL7-F1
#
_cell.length_a   1.000
_cell.length_b   1.000
_cell.length_c   1.000
_cell.angle_alpha   90.00
_cell.angle_beta   90.00
_cell.angle_gamma   90.00
#
_symmetry.space_group_name_H-M   'P 1'
#
loop_
_entity.id
_entity.type
_entity.pdbx_description
1 polymer ?
#
loop_
_entity_poly.entity_id
_entity_poly.type
_entity_poly.pdbx_seq_one_letter_code
_entity_poly.pdbx_strand_id
1 'polypeptide(L)'
;MGVEIKDSAVSDAEFERMQQFVYDYLAASVEAEDDGGRMRWYPWHSAEYRFNHIQNVIEIATTIADREGAAVDVVRVSSLFHDISKLEADQDVHAEEGARVTREYLQTRGNLPQSFIDEVCQSVTDHSYQGQLTDVPLETQSLIEADILDKIGANGTALILLRMGYESRTHTDAAEMVDRVLERGRNAKERIVSDTAESIAHQRLKRVKWFREWLESEVPAMSATEEIEFTPDSSTVNNRTMPNDTDSNVGVTTDPNTDIDTDTDASTDTGTDNSDPVDTHVTDG
;
A
#
# COMPACT_ATOMS: atom_id res chain seq x y z
N MET A 1 23.47 24.59 -25.60
CA MET A 1 23.79 23.16 -25.82
C MET A 1 22.47 22.47 -26.05
N GLY A 2 22.30 21.78 -27.17
CA GLY A 2 21.04 21.14 -27.53
C GLY A 2 20.78 19.97 -26.57
N VAL A 3 19.60 19.94 -25.98
CA VAL A 3 19.09 18.75 -25.28
C VAL A 3 18.78 17.75 -26.40
N GLU A 4 19.57 16.69 -26.51
CA GLU A 4 19.18 15.52 -27.29
C GLU A 4 17.92 14.96 -26.62
N ILE A 5 16.77 15.15 -27.28
CA ILE A 5 15.56 14.42 -26.93
C ILE A 5 15.89 12.97 -27.29
N LYS A 6 16.25 12.15 -26.29
CA LYS A 6 16.29 10.71 -26.47
C LYS A 6 14.88 10.30 -26.90
N ASP A 7 14.74 9.78 -28.12
CA ASP A 7 13.49 9.18 -28.55
C ASP A 7 13.11 8.11 -27.52
N SER A 8 11.90 8.23 -26.96
CA SER A 8 11.37 7.27 -25.99
C SER A 8 11.37 5.87 -26.61
N ALA A 9 11.87 4.88 -25.86
CA ALA A 9 11.84 3.47 -26.27
C ALA A 9 10.41 2.92 -26.35
N VAL A 10 9.45 3.58 -25.69
CA VAL A 10 8.05 3.18 -25.59
C VAL A 10 7.15 4.35 -25.96
N SER A 11 6.30 4.19 -26.98
CA SER A 11 5.30 5.21 -27.32
C SER A 11 4.17 5.25 -26.29
N ASP A 12 3.49 6.39 -26.14
CA ASP A 12 2.37 6.52 -25.20
C ASP A 12 1.28 5.47 -25.45
N ALA A 13 0.95 5.18 -26.71
CA ALA A 13 -0.02 4.16 -27.07
C ALA A 13 0.46 2.73 -26.73
N GLU A 14 1.76 2.47 -26.69
CA GLU A 14 2.30 1.20 -26.18
C GLU A 14 2.22 1.13 -24.66
N PHE A 15 2.53 2.23 -23.98
CA PHE A 15 2.43 2.32 -22.53
C PHE A 15 0.97 2.16 -22.05
N GLU A 16 -0.01 2.76 -22.72
CA GLU A 16 -1.44 2.55 -22.44
C GLU A 16 -1.87 1.08 -22.59
N ARG A 17 -1.32 0.37 -23.58
CA ARG A 17 -1.56 -1.08 -23.75
C ARG A 17 -0.92 -1.91 -22.64
N MET A 18 0.23 -1.48 -22.12
CA MET A 18 0.85 -2.11 -20.95
C MET A 18 -0.02 -1.87 -19.71
N GLN A 19 -0.51 -0.65 -19.51
CA GLN A 19 -1.40 -0.29 -18.40
C GLN A 19 -2.67 -1.14 -18.40
N GLN A 20 -3.31 -1.29 -19.57
CA GLN A 20 -4.50 -2.15 -19.68
C GLN A 20 -4.17 -3.60 -19.34
N PHE A 21 -3.04 -4.13 -19.83
CA PHE A 21 -2.62 -5.48 -19.50
C PHE A 21 -2.41 -5.67 -18.00
N VAL A 22 -1.70 -4.75 -17.32
CA VAL A 22 -1.49 -4.83 -15.87
C VAL A 22 -2.81 -4.79 -15.11
N TYR A 23 -3.74 -3.91 -15.49
CA TYR A 23 -5.05 -3.85 -14.86
C TYR A 23 -5.84 -5.16 -15.04
N ASP A 24 -5.90 -5.69 -16.27
CA ASP A 24 -6.60 -6.93 -16.58
C ASP A 24 -5.99 -8.12 -15.83
N TYR A 25 -4.66 -8.13 -15.68
CA TYR A 25 -3.93 -9.14 -14.91
C TYR A 25 -4.33 -9.10 -13.43
N LEU A 26 -4.25 -7.93 -12.80
CA LEU A 26 -4.64 -7.74 -11.41
C LEU A 26 -6.11 -8.12 -11.17
N ALA A 27 -7.00 -7.76 -12.08
CA ALA A 27 -8.41 -8.12 -12.00
C ALA A 27 -8.61 -9.64 -12.06
N ALA A 28 -7.92 -10.33 -12.98
CA ALA A 28 -7.97 -11.78 -13.09
C ALA A 28 -7.40 -12.49 -11.85
N SER A 29 -6.32 -11.96 -11.24
CA SER A 29 -5.75 -12.51 -10.01
C SER A 29 -6.76 -12.45 -8.84
N VAL A 30 -7.51 -11.35 -8.69
CA VAL A 30 -8.57 -11.24 -7.67
C VAL A 30 -9.71 -12.22 -7.92
N GLU A 31 -10.14 -12.39 -9.18
CA GLU A 31 -11.22 -13.31 -9.54
C GLU A 31 -10.87 -14.79 -9.33
N ALA A 32 -9.58 -15.13 -9.39
CA ALA A 32 -9.09 -16.49 -9.22
C ALA A 32 -8.96 -16.93 -7.75
N GLU A 33 -9.00 -15.99 -6.79
CA GLU A 33 -8.98 -16.32 -5.36
C GLU A 33 -10.37 -16.74 -4.85
N ASP A 34 -10.54 -18.03 -4.59
CA ASP A 34 -11.80 -18.61 -4.10
C ASP A 34 -12.15 -18.20 -2.64
N ASP A 35 -11.16 -17.80 -1.84
CA ASP A 35 -11.35 -17.36 -0.45
C ASP A 35 -10.26 -16.35 -0.01
N GLY A 36 -10.40 -15.09 -0.41
CA GLY A 36 -9.57 -13.98 0.11
C GLY A 36 -9.79 -13.72 1.62
N GLY A 37 -10.48 -14.60 2.35
CA GLY A 37 -10.72 -14.54 3.78
C GLY A 37 -11.30 -13.20 4.25
N ARG A 38 -10.89 -12.77 5.46
CA ARG A 38 -11.20 -11.41 5.95
C ARG A 38 -10.52 -10.32 5.08
N MET A 39 -9.48 -10.66 4.32
CA MET A 39 -8.70 -9.71 3.53
C MET A 39 -9.43 -9.17 2.30
N ARG A 40 -10.38 -9.93 1.73
CA ARG A 40 -11.16 -9.50 0.56
C ARG A 40 -11.92 -8.19 0.75
N TRP A 41 -12.20 -7.81 2.00
CA TRP A 41 -12.91 -6.58 2.35
C TRP A 41 -11.99 -5.38 2.55
N TYR A 42 -10.67 -5.59 2.54
CA TYR A 42 -9.74 -4.49 2.63
C TYR A 42 -9.57 -3.83 1.26
N PRO A 43 -9.50 -2.49 1.20
CA PRO A 43 -9.26 -1.77 -0.04
C PRO A 43 -8.02 -2.26 -0.81
N TRP A 44 -6.97 -2.69 -0.10
CA TRP A 44 -5.71 -3.15 -0.68
C TRP A 44 -5.78 -4.49 -1.43
N HIS A 45 -6.86 -5.24 -1.26
CA HIS A 45 -7.07 -6.51 -1.94
C HIS A 45 -7.85 -6.33 -3.27
N SER A 46 -8.10 -5.09 -3.70
CA SER A 46 -8.75 -4.80 -4.98
C SER A 46 -7.73 -4.50 -6.08
N ALA A 47 -8.04 -4.95 -7.31
CA ALA A 47 -7.29 -4.58 -8.51
C ALA A 47 -7.28 -3.05 -8.72
N GLU A 48 -8.39 -2.38 -8.41
CA GLU A 48 -8.50 -0.92 -8.53
C GLU A 48 -7.53 -0.19 -7.60
N TYR A 49 -7.44 -0.58 -6.33
CA TYR A 49 -6.46 -0.01 -5.42
C TYR A 49 -5.02 -0.25 -5.89
N ARG A 50 -4.69 -1.51 -6.22
CA ARG A 50 -3.33 -1.88 -6.64
C ARG A 50 -2.91 -1.11 -7.89
N PHE A 51 -3.80 -1.01 -8.87
CA PHE A 51 -3.53 -0.25 -10.08
C PHE A 51 -3.36 1.24 -9.80
N ASN A 52 -4.19 1.84 -8.94
CA ASN A 52 -4.04 3.25 -8.54
C ASN A 52 -2.73 3.50 -7.79
N HIS A 53 -2.32 2.58 -6.90
CA HIS A 53 -1.00 2.60 -6.27
C HIS A 53 0.12 2.58 -7.31
N ILE A 54 0.06 1.65 -8.27
CA ILE A 54 1.02 1.57 -9.39
C ILE A 54 1.07 2.89 -10.18
N GLN A 55 -0.08 3.51 -10.48
CA GLN A 55 -0.10 4.81 -11.17
C GLN A 55 0.58 5.92 -10.36
N ASN A 56 0.35 5.98 -9.05
CA ASN A 56 1.03 6.94 -8.18
C ASN A 56 2.55 6.70 -8.18
N VAL A 57 2.98 5.44 -8.08
CA VAL A 57 4.41 5.07 -8.10
C VAL A 57 5.04 5.47 -9.43
N ILE A 58 4.38 5.23 -10.57
CA ILE A 58 4.86 5.68 -11.89
C ILE A 58 5.11 7.19 -11.90
N GLU A 59 4.16 8.01 -11.41
CA GLU A 59 4.30 9.47 -11.41
C GLU A 59 5.49 9.95 -10.54
N ILE A 60 5.61 9.40 -9.34
CA ILE A 60 6.67 9.74 -8.39
C ILE A 60 8.03 9.28 -8.94
N ALA A 61 8.13 8.02 -9.39
CA ALA A 61 9.35 7.42 -9.89
C ALA A 61 9.85 8.14 -11.15
N THR A 62 8.94 8.51 -12.05
CA THR A 62 9.27 9.30 -13.25
C THR A 62 9.84 10.66 -12.87
N THR A 63 9.26 11.32 -11.85
CA THR A 63 9.76 12.62 -11.36
C THR A 63 11.16 12.50 -10.75
N ILE A 64 11.42 11.43 -9.99
CA ILE A 64 12.74 11.15 -9.43
C ILE A 64 13.73 10.86 -10.58
N ALA A 65 13.39 9.94 -11.47
CA ALA A 65 14.23 9.53 -12.60
C ALA A 65 14.67 10.71 -13.47
N ASP A 66 13.74 11.61 -13.83
CA ASP A 66 14.03 12.80 -14.64
C ASP A 66 15.05 13.74 -13.96
N ARG A 67 14.94 13.92 -12.64
CA ARG A 67 15.81 14.82 -11.88
C ARG A 67 17.15 14.22 -11.49
N GLU A 68 17.16 12.93 -11.18
CA GLU A 68 18.36 12.20 -10.78
C GLU A 68 19.14 11.64 -11.99
N GLY A 69 18.56 11.72 -13.20
CA GLY A 69 19.21 11.34 -14.46
C GLY A 69 19.15 9.83 -14.77
N ALA A 70 18.20 9.12 -14.20
CA ALA A 70 17.94 7.71 -14.52
C ALA A 70 17.26 7.56 -15.89
N ALA A 71 17.30 6.35 -16.46
CA ALA A 71 16.58 6.03 -17.69
C ALA A 71 15.06 6.01 -17.45
N VAL A 72 14.39 7.14 -17.75
CA VAL A 72 12.96 7.36 -17.49
C VAL A 72 12.07 6.24 -18.04
N ASP A 73 12.32 5.73 -19.25
CA ASP A 73 11.48 4.66 -19.83
C ASP A 73 11.62 3.34 -19.07
N VAL A 74 12.83 3.01 -18.59
CA VAL A 74 13.04 1.82 -17.76
C VAL A 74 12.27 1.97 -16.46
N VAL A 75 12.37 3.13 -15.81
CA VAL A 75 11.66 3.42 -14.55
C VAL A 75 10.15 3.38 -14.73
N ARG A 76 9.62 3.99 -15.79
CA ARG A 76 8.17 4.00 -16.07
C ARG A 76 7.63 2.60 -16.26
N VAL A 77 8.30 1.78 -17.07
CA VAL A 77 7.85 0.41 -17.34
C VAL A 77 8.07 -0.47 -16.12
N SER A 78 9.22 -0.42 -15.44
CA SER A 78 9.43 -1.22 -14.23
C SER A 78 8.43 -0.87 -13.12
N SER A 79 8.14 0.43 -12.92
CA SER A 79 7.11 0.89 -11.97
C SER A 79 5.73 0.35 -12.31
N LEU A 80 5.37 0.28 -13.60
CA LEU A 80 4.08 -0.24 -14.04
C LEU A 80 3.91 -1.73 -13.69
N PHE A 81 5.00 -2.49 -13.73
CA PHE A 81 4.96 -3.94 -13.53
C PHE A 81 5.37 -4.41 -12.14
N HIS A 82 5.92 -3.55 -11.27
CA HIS A 82 6.59 -3.98 -10.02
C HIS A 82 5.70 -4.86 -9.13
N ASP A 83 4.42 -4.53 -9.02
CA ASP A 83 3.45 -5.20 -8.15
C ASP A 83 2.43 -6.06 -8.94
N ILE A 84 2.71 -6.40 -10.22
CA ILE A 84 1.73 -7.11 -11.10
C ILE A 84 1.28 -8.46 -10.54
N SER A 85 2.18 -9.20 -9.89
CA SER A 85 1.90 -10.52 -9.31
C SER A 85 1.62 -10.48 -7.80
N LYS A 86 1.40 -9.29 -7.23
CA LYS A 86 1.25 -9.08 -5.78
C LYS A 86 -0.01 -9.74 -5.18
N LEU A 87 -1.02 -10.03 -6.00
CA LEU A 87 -2.30 -10.59 -5.59
C LEU A 87 -2.42 -12.11 -5.82
N GLU A 88 -1.42 -12.75 -6.42
CA GLU A 88 -1.48 -14.19 -6.75
C GLU A 88 -0.25 -14.97 -6.28
N ALA A 89 0.83 -14.26 -5.91
CA ALA A 89 2.08 -14.85 -5.47
C ALA A 89 2.35 -14.52 -4.00
N ASP A 90 3.00 -15.45 -3.29
CA ASP A 90 3.45 -15.22 -1.91
C ASP A 90 4.39 -14.01 -1.84
N GLN A 91 4.38 -13.32 -0.69
CA GLN A 91 5.15 -12.08 -0.50
C GLN A 91 6.65 -12.26 -0.79
N ASP A 92 7.24 -13.41 -0.47
CA ASP A 92 8.68 -13.61 -0.66
C ASP A 92 9.07 -13.84 -2.14
N VAL A 93 8.11 -14.09 -3.03
CA VAL A 93 8.38 -14.44 -4.44
C VAL A 93 7.72 -13.50 -5.45
N HIS A 94 6.83 -12.59 -5.02
CA HIS A 94 6.07 -11.72 -5.93
C HIS A 94 6.95 -10.91 -6.89
N ALA A 95 8.13 -10.47 -6.47
CA ALA A 95 9.04 -9.68 -7.31
C ALA A 95 9.67 -10.52 -8.43
N GLU A 96 10.03 -11.78 -8.14
CA GLU A 96 10.57 -12.71 -9.14
C GLU A 96 9.49 -13.11 -10.15
N GLU A 97 8.28 -13.38 -9.66
CA GLU A 97 7.14 -13.76 -10.50
C GLU A 97 6.66 -12.58 -11.36
N GLY A 98 6.57 -11.37 -10.78
CA GLY A 98 6.25 -10.16 -11.51
C GLY A 98 7.26 -9.89 -12.63
N ALA A 99 8.56 -10.11 -12.40
CA ALA A 99 9.58 -9.99 -13.43
C ALA A 99 9.44 -11.06 -14.54
N ARG A 100 9.01 -12.28 -14.20
CA ARG A 100 8.72 -13.33 -15.18
C ARG A 100 7.58 -12.91 -16.10
N VAL A 101 6.45 -12.49 -15.53
CA VAL A 101 5.27 -12.01 -16.29
C VAL A 101 5.64 -10.80 -17.16
N THR A 102 6.41 -9.86 -16.62
CA THR A 102 6.92 -8.69 -17.33
C THR A 102 7.72 -9.09 -18.56
N ARG A 103 8.69 -10.00 -18.39
CA ARG A 103 9.54 -10.47 -19.48
C ARG A 103 8.70 -11.12 -20.59
N GLU A 104 7.79 -12.00 -20.22
CA GLU A 104 6.90 -12.68 -21.17
C GLU A 104 6.08 -11.67 -21.97
N TYR A 105 5.45 -10.69 -21.29
CA TYR A 105 4.69 -9.64 -21.95
C TYR A 105 5.55 -8.83 -22.92
N LEU A 106 6.69 -8.29 -22.47
CA LEU A 106 7.53 -7.39 -23.26
C LEU A 106 8.13 -8.09 -24.49
N GLN A 107 8.49 -9.38 -24.38
CA GLN A 107 9.00 -10.16 -25.51
C GLN A 107 7.95 -10.36 -26.61
N THR A 108 6.65 -10.41 -26.27
CA THR A 108 5.59 -10.52 -27.29
C THR A 108 5.43 -9.25 -28.15
N ARG A 109 5.95 -8.10 -27.71
CA ARG A 109 5.84 -6.82 -28.42
C ARG A 109 6.74 -6.73 -29.66
N GLY A 110 7.83 -7.50 -29.70
CA GLY A 110 8.68 -7.72 -30.89
C GLY A 110 9.58 -6.55 -31.34
N ASN A 111 9.47 -5.37 -30.71
CA ASN A 111 10.18 -4.14 -31.12
C ASN A 111 11.07 -3.52 -30.03
N LEU A 112 11.13 -4.10 -28.82
CA LEU A 112 11.93 -3.58 -27.72
C LEU A 112 13.34 -4.20 -27.70
N PRO A 113 14.40 -3.42 -27.46
CA PRO A 113 15.75 -3.94 -27.30
C PRO A 113 15.85 -4.93 -26.13
N GLN A 114 16.63 -6.01 -26.29
CA GLN A 114 16.79 -7.00 -25.22
C GLN A 114 17.39 -6.39 -23.95
N SER A 115 18.33 -5.44 -24.07
CA SER A 115 18.91 -4.73 -22.93
C SER A 115 17.86 -3.96 -22.13
N PHE A 116 16.91 -3.32 -22.82
CA PHE A 116 15.81 -2.61 -22.15
C PHE A 116 14.91 -3.57 -21.38
N ILE A 117 14.56 -4.71 -21.98
CA ILE A 117 13.76 -5.75 -21.31
C ILE A 117 14.51 -6.27 -20.07
N ASP A 118 15.80 -6.53 -20.19
CA ASP A 118 16.61 -7.04 -19.09
C ASP A 118 16.71 -6.03 -17.93
N GLU A 119 16.93 -4.74 -18.23
CA GLU A 119 16.96 -3.65 -17.24
C GLU A 119 15.62 -3.47 -16.52
N VAL A 120 14.51 -3.51 -17.26
CA VAL A 120 13.15 -3.44 -16.68
C VAL A 120 12.90 -4.63 -15.77
N CYS A 121 13.18 -5.85 -16.24
CA CYS A 121 12.95 -7.06 -15.45
C CYS A 121 13.82 -7.09 -14.19
N GLN A 122 15.08 -6.65 -14.28
CA GLN A 122 15.96 -6.55 -13.13
C GLN A 122 15.42 -5.55 -12.10
N SER A 123 14.95 -4.39 -12.55
CA SER A 123 14.33 -3.39 -11.67
C SER A 123 13.07 -3.93 -10.98
N VAL A 124 12.25 -4.71 -11.70
CA VAL A 124 11.09 -5.40 -11.12
C VAL A 124 11.52 -6.50 -10.15
N THR A 125 12.56 -7.28 -10.41
CA THR A 125 13.04 -8.28 -9.45
C THR A 125 13.59 -7.63 -8.18
N ASP A 126 14.33 -6.53 -8.32
CA ASP A 126 15.03 -5.89 -7.21
C ASP A 126 14.18 -4.86 -6.45
N HIS A 127 12.93 -4.60 -6.83
CA HIS A 127 12.11 -3.58 -6.16
C HIS A 127 11.80 -3.92 -4.69
N SER A 128 11.93 -5.19 -4.30
CA SER A 128 11.79 -5.65 -2.91
C SER A 128 13.12 -5.63 -2.14
N TYR A 129 14.22 -5.16 -2.74
CA TYR A 129 15.55 -5.13 -2.14
C TYR A 129 15.56 -4.36 -0.81
N GLN A 130 16.14 -4.96 0.23
CA GLN A 130 16.16 -4.41 1.60
C GLN A 130 17.53 -3.83 2.02
N GLY A 131 18.55 -3.90 1.15
CA GLY A 131 19.89 -3.37 1.44
C GLY A 131 20.03 -1.87 1.18
N GLN A 132 21.27 -1.39 1.01
CA GLN A 132 21.53 0.03 0.76
C GLN A 132 21.11 0.38 -0.67
N LEU A 133 20.29 1.42 -0.87
CA LEU A 133 19.82 1.77 -2.21
C LEU A 133 20.94 2.24 -3.16
N THR A 134 22.10 2.59 -2.63
CA THR A 134 23.31 2.86 -3.42
C THR A 134 23.91 1.62 -4.09
N ASP A 135 23.48 0.42 -3.68
CA ASP A 135 23.96 -0.86 -4.23
C ASP A 135 23.18 -1.28 -5.49
N VAL A 136 22.08 -0.60 -5.83
CA VAL A 136 21.24 -0.88 -7.00
C VAL A 136 21.36 0.23 -8.07
N PRO A 137 20.99 -0.05 -9.33
CA PRO A 137 20.94 0.98 -10.37
C PRO A 137 20.00 2.14 -10.02
N LEU A 138 20.22 3.33 -10.59
CA LEU A 138 19.39 4.50 -10.34
C LEU A 138 17.93 4.28 -10.71
N GLU A 139 17.67 3.46 -11.73
CA GLU A 139 16.32 3.08 -12.16
C GLU A 139 15.58 2.31 -11.07
N THR A 140 16.23 1.29 -10.50
CA THR A 140 15.71 0.50 -9.38
C THR A 140 15.57 1.36 -8.12
N GLN A 141 16.56 2.19 -7.80
CA GLN A 141 16.50 3.12 -6.68
C GLN A 141 15.28 4.05 -6.82
N SER A 142 15.06 4.64 -7.99
CA SER A 142 13.94 5.55 -8.25
C SER A 142 12.59 4.86 -8.04
N LEU A 143 12.46 3.61 -8.47
CA LEU A 143 11.28 2.78 -8.24
C LEU A 143 11.06 2.52 -6.74
N ILE A 144 12.07 2.04 -6.03
CA ILE A 144 11.97 1.72 -4.60
C ILE A 144 11.60 2.98 -3.78
N GLU A 145 12.28 4.10 -4.04
CA GLU A 145 11.99 5.35 -3.36
C GLU A 145 10.56 5.83 -3.64
N ALA A 146 10.05 5.66 -4.86
CA ALA A 146 8.69 6.01 -5.21
C ALA A 146 7.63 5.14 -4.52
N ASP A 147 7.84 3.82 -4.43
CA ASP A 147 6.95 2.90 -3.69
C ASP A 147 6.87 3.27 -2.19
N ILE A 148 8.04 3.50 -1.58
CA ILE A 148 8.13 3.97 -0.19
C ILE A 148 7.35 5.29 -0.01
N LEU A 149 7.53 6.23 -0.94
CA LEU A 149 6.91 7.56 -0.85
C LEU A 149 5.39 7.51 -1.00
N ASP A 150 4.82 6.59 -1.80
CA ASP A 150 3.37 6.48 -2.00
C ASP A 150 2.61 6.14 -0.70
N LYS A 151 3.26 5.38 0.18
CA LYS A 151 2.71 4.91 1.47
C LYS A 151 2.77 5.96 2.59
N ILE A 152 3.32 7.15 2.32
CA ILE A 152 3.41 8.26 3.28
C ILE A 152 2.75 9.53 2.76
N GLY A 153 2.59 10.54 3.62
CA GLY A 153 1.91 11.77 3.24
C GLY A 153 0.40 11.66 3.32
N ALA A 154 -0.30 12.56 2.61
CA ALA A 154 -1.77 12.61 2.63
C ALA A 154 -2.42 11.31 2.14
N ASN A 155 -1.83 10.62 1.16
CA ASN A 155 -2.32 9.32 0.72
C ASN A 155 -2.20 8.28 1.84
N GLY A 156 -1.00 8.11 2.42
CA GLY A 156 -0.79 7.23 3.58
C GLY A 156 -1.73 7.55 4.76
N THR A 157 -2.01 8.84 5.01
CA THR A 157 -3.01 9.29 5.99
C THR A 157 -4.43 8.82 5.64
N ALA A 158 -4.85 8.92 4.37
CA ALA A 158 -6.15 8.41 3.97
C ALA A 158 -6.25 6.88 4.16
N LEU A 159 -5.19 6.15 3.77
CA LEU A 159 -5.11 4.70 3.91
C LEU A 159 -5.18 4.26 5.38
N ILE A 160 -4.44 4.91 6.28
CA ILE A 160 -4.47 4.51 7.69
C ILE A 160 -5.83 4.78 8.35
N LEU A 161 -6.57 5.80 7.90
CA LEU A 161 -7.93 6.08 8.39
C LEU A 161 -8.95 5.07 7.84
N LEU A 162 -8.78 4.59 6.60
CA LEU A 162 -9.59 3.48 6.08
C LEU A 162 -9.34 2.19 6.89
N ARG A 163 -8.08 1.91 7.21
CA ARG A 163 -7.70 0.78 8.09
C ARG A 163 -8.34 0.92 9.48
N MET A 164 -8.30 2.12 10.05
CA MET A 164 -8.92 2.43 11.33
C MET A 164 -10.42 2.08 11.34
N GLY A 165 -11.15 2.47 10.28
CA GLY A 165 -12.56 2.12 10.12
C GLY A 165 -12.80 0.61 10.03
N TYR A 166 -11.96 -0.11 9.29
CA TYR A 166 -12.03 -1.57 9.20
C TYR A 166 -11.74 -2.24 10.56
N GLU A 167 -10.75 -1.76 11.30
CA GLU A 167 -10.41 -2.23 12.66
C GLU A 167 -11.49 -1.86 13.70
N SER A 168 -12.60 -1.24 13.29
CA SER A 168 -13.68 -0.79 14.16
C SER A 168 -13.21 0.16 15.27
N ARG A 169 -12.12 0.90 14.99
CA ARG A 169 -11.63 1.98 15.85
C ARG A 169 -12.52 3.20 15.73
N THR A 170 -12.55 4.00 16.79
CA THR A 170 -13.31 5.24 16.81
C THR A 170 -12.48 6.38 16.20
N HIS A 171 -13.17 7.40 15.70
CA HIS A 171 -12.51 8.60 15.20
C HIS A 171 -11.48 9.18 16.17
N THR A 172 -11.66 9.08 17.49
CA THR A 172 -10.71 9.57 18.52
C THR A 172 -9.32 8.94 18.46
N ASP A 173 -9.16 7.79 17.80
CA ASP A 173 -7.86 7.13 17.61
C ASP A 173 -7.10 7.69 16.39
N ALA A 174 -7.73 8.58 15.61
CA ALA A 174 -7.17 9.06 14.35
C ALA A 174 -5.82 9.75 14.52
N ALA A 175 -5.62 10.56 15.57
CA ALA A 175 -4.34 11.24 15.79
C ALA A 175 -3.19 10.22 16.02
N GLU A 176 -3.43 9.18 16.82
CA GLU A 176 -2.48 8.08 17.03
C GLU A 176 -2.20 7.34 15.71
N MET A 177 -3.26 6.97 14.97
CA MET A 177 -3.12 6.26 13.70
C MET A 177 -2.35 7.10 12.66
N VAL A 178 -2.57 8.41 12.62
CA VAL A 178 -1.83 9.33 11.75
C VAL A 178 -0.37 9.48 12.18
N ASP A 179 -0.07 9.41 13.48
CA ASP A 179 1.32 9.44 13.95
C ASP A 179 2.12 8.22 13.48
N ARG A 180 1.48 7.05 13.31
CA ARG A 180 2.12 5.88 12.67
C ARG A 180 2.59 6.15 11.25
N VAL A 181 1.85 6.98 10.49
CA VAL A 181 2.28 7.43 9.14
C VAL A 181 3.49 8.36 9.24
N LEU A 182 3.57 9.20 10.27
CA LEU A 182 4.76 10.01 10.54
C LEU A 182 5.97 9.15 10.89
N GLU A 183 5.79 8.13 11.73
CA GLU A 183 6.85 7.19 12.11
C GLU A 183 7.35 6.38 10.91
N ARG A 184 6.45 5.75 10.15
CA ARG A 184 6.79 5.10 8.87
C ARG A 184 7.53 6.06 7.94
N GLY A 185 7.10 7.32 7.89
CA GLY A 185 7.77 8.39 7.17
C GLY A 185 9.20 8.70 7.61
N ARG A 186 9.45 8.71 8.93
CA ARG A 186 10.80 8.92 9.49
C ARG A 186 11.69 7.73 9.14
N ASN A 187 11.19 6.50 9.25
CA ASN A 187 11.92 5.29 8.87
C ASN A 187 12.20 5.25 7.36
N ALA A 188 11.21 5.64 6.54
CA ALA A 188 11.37 5.79 5.09
C ALA A 188 12.50 6.76 4.73
N LYS A 189 12.61 7.90 5.44
CA LYS A 189 13.69 8.86 5.22
C LYS A 189 15.09 8.30 5.47
N GLU A 190 15.25 7.25 6.27
CA GLU A 190 16.55 6.61 6.51
C GLU A 190 17.01 5.78 5.31
N ARG A 191 16.07 5.32 4.47
CA ARG A 191 16.35 4.55 3.25
C ARG A 191 16.46 5.40 2.00
N ILE A 192 15.84 6.57 1.98
CA ILE A 192 15.90 7.50 0.85
C ILE A 192 17.32 8.04 0.68
N VAL A 193 17.81 8.01 -0.55
CA VAL A 193 19.16 8.45 -0.93
C VAL A 193 19.10 9.66 -1.89
N SER A 194 18.10 9.74 -2.78
CA SER A 194 18.04 10.82 -3.76
C SER A 194 17.54 12.15 -3.17
N ASP A 195 18.11 13.26 -3.65
CA ASP A 195 17.74 14.61 -3.23
C ASP A 195 16.26 14.92 -3.57
N THR A 196 15.79 14.42 -4.73
CA THR A 196 14.40 14.55 -5.16
C THR A 196 13.45 13.80 -4.24
N ALA A 197 13.72 12.52 -3.95
CA ALA A 197 12.88 11.74 -3.06
C ALA A 197 12.86 12.31 -1.64
N GLU A 198 14.00 12.80 -1.12
CA GLU A 198 14.06 13.43 0.20
C GLU A 198 13.17 14.68 0.25
N SER A 199 13.24 15.51 -0.80
CA SER A 199 12.40 16.71 -0.93
C SER A 199 10.91 16.37 -0.92
N ILE A 200 10.51 15.30 -1.63
CA ILE A 200 9.11 14.83 -1.66
C ILE A 200 8.70 14.31 -0.28
N ALA A 201 9.53 13.48 0.37
CA ALA A 201 9.28 12.96 1.71
C ALA A 201 9.04 14.10 2.70
N HIS A 202 9.93 15.10 2.72
CA HIS A 202 9.81 16.23 3.64
C HIS A 202 8.49 16.99 3.45
N GLN A 203 8.08 17.25 2.21
CA GLN A 203 6.81 17.91 1.92
C GLN A 203 5.61 17.06 2.37
N ARG A 204 5.64 15.75 2.08
CA ARG A 204 4.57 14.80 2.46
C ARG A 204 4.42 14.74 3.98
N LEU A 205 5.52 14.56 4.72
CA LEU A 205 5.48 14.44 6.19
C LEU A 205 5.06 15.72 6.89
N LYS A 206 5.38 16.88 6.32
CA LYS A 206 4.87 18.16 6.83
C LYS A 206 3.33 18.21 6.81
N ARG A 207 2.71 17.68 5.76
CA ARG A 207 1.24 17.61 5.64
C ARG A 207 0.63 16.66 6.66
N VAL A 208 1.23 15.48 6.85
CA VAL A 208 0.78 14.51 7.87
C VAL A 208 0.86 15.12 9.27
N LYS A 209 1.97 15.81 9.57
CA LYS A 209 2.16 16.49 10.85
C LYS A 209 1.06 17.52 11.12
N TRP A 210 0.79 18.39 10.15
CA TRP A 210 -0.28 19.38 10.30
C TRP A 210 -1.65 18.76 10.43
N PHE A 211 -1.94 17.70 9.68
CA PHE A 211 -3.20 17.00 9.80
C PHE A 211 -3.40 16.41 11.21
N ARG A 212 -2.36 15.79 11.78
CA ARG A 212 -2.38 15.31 13.17
C ARG A 212 -2.63 16.45 14.17
N GLU A 213 -1.92 17.57 14.02
CA GLU A 213 -2.09 18.75 14.89
C GLU A 213 -3.51 19.35 14.78
N TRP A 214 -4.13 19.33 13.60
CA TRP A 214 -5.51 19.77 13.43
C TRP A 214 -6.50 18.85 14.14
N LEU A 215 -6.35 17.53 13.99
CA LEU A 215 -7.15 16.54 14.71
C LEU A 215 -7.11 16.77 16.23
N GLU A 216 -5.91 16.90 16.79
CA GLU A 216 -5.68 17.17 18.22
C GLU A 216 -6.32 18.50 18.68
N SER A 217 -6.31 19.52 17.81
CA SER A 217 -6.85 20.85 18.14
C SER A 217 -8.38 20.96 18.02
N GLU A 218 -8.99 20.16 17.15
CA GLU A 218 -10.42 20.22 16.84
C GLU A 218 -11.24 19.25 17.70
N VAL A 219 -10.64 18.14 18.13
CA VAL A 219 -11.33 17.08 18.89
C VAL A 219 -10.73 16.98 20.31
N PRO A 220 -11.41 17.48 21.34
CA PRO A 220 -10.87 17.51 22.71
C PRO A 220 -10.40 16.15 23.24
N ALA A 221 -11.14 15.08 22.91
CA ALA A 221 -10.82 13.70 23.32
C ALA A 221 -9.57 13.10 22.64
N MET A 222 -9.01 13.75 21.62
CA MET A 222 -7.76 13.34 20.96
C MET A 222 -6.52 13.99 21.59
N SER A 223 -6.70 15.06 22.36
CA SER A 223 -5.58 15.64 23.08
C SER A 223 -5.14 14.65 24.16
N ALA A 224 -3.85 14.31 24.20
CA ALA A 224 -3.27 13.33 25.14
C ALA A 224 -3.38 13.73 26.64
N THR A 225 -4.24 14.69 26.99
CA THR A 225 -4.27 15.35 28.29
C THR A 225 -5.56 15.10 29.09
N GLU A 226 -6.66 14.64 28.50
CA GLU A 226 -7.91 14.47 29.26
C GLU A 226 -8.67 13.19 28.88
N GLU A 227 -8.62 12.18 29.75
CA GLU A 227 -9.65 11.12 29.78
C GLU A 227 -10.98 11.81 30.11
N ILE A 228 -11.80 12.03 29.08
CA ILE A 228 -13.18 12.51 29.28
C ILE A 228 -13.98 11.34 29.84
N GLU A 229 -14.13 11.30 31.16
CA GLU A 229 -14.93 10.30 31.86
C GLU A 229 -16.42 10.53 31.55
N PHE A 230 -16.98 9.72 30.64
CA PHE A 230 -18.40 9.76 30.35
C PHE A 230 -19.16 9.05 31.46
N THR A 231 -19.74 9.78 32.40
CA THR A 231 -20.72 9.22 33.34
C THR A 231 -22.01 8.95 32.57
N PRO A 232 -22.44 7.69 32.34
CA PRO A 232 -23.71 7.45 31.68
C PRO A 232 -24.86 7.98 32.55
N ASP A 233 -25.80 8.68 31.94
CA ASP A 233 -27.01 9.15 32.60
C ASP A 233 -27.79 7.94 33.15
N SER A 234 -27.91 7.89 34.48
CA SER A 234 -28.66 6.87 35.22
C SER A 234 -30.15 6.75 34.85
N SER A 235 -30.67 7.63 33.99
CA SER A 235 -32.09 7.69 33.64
C SER A 235 -32.57 6.77 32.51
N THR A 236 -31.71 5.95 31.88
CA THR A 236 -32.13 5.07 30.76
C THR A 236 -31.87 3.57 30.94
N VAL A 237 -31.76 3.08 32.17
CA VAL A 237 -31.74 1.62 32.42
C VAL A 237 -33.17 1.07 32.34
N ASN A 238 -33.65 0.86 31.11
CA ASN A 238 -34.82 0.02 30.88
C ASN A 238 -34.36 -1.44 30.81
N ASN A 239 -34.88 -2.21 31.75
CA ASN A 239 -34.57 -3.59 32.04
C ASN A 239 -34.92 -4.50 30.84
N ARG A 240 -33.91 -4.94 30.07
CA ARG A 240 -34.03 -6.08 29.15
C ARG A 240 -33.02 -7.13 29.58
N THR A 241 -33.50 -8.10 30.35
CA THR A 241 -32.78 -9.32 30.69
C THR A 241 -32.51 -10.11 29.41
N MET A 242 -31.24 -10.30 29.04
CA MET A 242 -30.80 -11.38 28.15
C MET A 242 -30.12 -12.47 29.02
N PRO A 243 -30.16 -13.75 28.60
CA PRO A 243 -29.74 -14.86 29.44
C PRO A 243 -28.21 -14.92 29.58
N ASN A 244 -27.75 -15.41 30.74
CA ASN A 244 -26.37 -15.76 31.01
C ASN A 244 -25.85 -16.77 29.97
N ASP A 245 -24.76 -16.43 29.30
CA ASP A 245 -23.78 -17.40 28.85
C ASP A 245 -22.42 -17.03 29.44
N THR A 246 -21.99 -17.87 30.37
CA THR A 246 -20.63 -17.92 30.90
C THR A 246 -19.73 -18.54 29.87
N ASP A 247 -18.74 -17.81 29.36
CA ASP A 247 -17.50 -18.44 28.91
C ASP A 247 -16.25 -17.57 29.17
N SER A 248 -15.49 -18.03 30.18
CA SER A 248 -14.07 -18.31 30.11
C SER A 248 -13.17 -17.34 29.33
N ASN A 249 -12.73 -16.29 30.04
CA ASN A 249 -11.67 -15.37 29.66
C ASN A 249 -10.31 -16.09 29.50
N VAL A 250 -9.74 -16.12 28.29
CA VAL A 250 -8.31 -16.39 28.05
C VAL A 250 -7.70 -15.09 27.55
N GLY A 251 -6.96 -14.41 28.42
CA GLY A 251 -6.21 -13.21 28.07
C GLY A 251 -5.09 -13.56 27.09
N VAL A 252 -5.16 -12.98 25.90
CA VAL A 252 -4.02 -12.88 24.99
C VAL A 252 -3.43 -11.49 25.19
N THR A 253 -2.24 -11.45 25.77
CA THR A 253 -1.40 -10.25 25.82
C THR A 253 -0.91 -9.96 24.40
N THR A 254 -1.38 -8.88 23.79
CA THR A 254 -0.79 -8.34 22.56
C THR A 254 0.36 -7.41 22.94
N ASP A 255 1.56 -7.78 22.51
CA ASP A 255 2.79 -6.99 22.59
C ASP A 255 2.63 -5.75 21.68
N PRO A 256 2.80 -4.50 22.16
CA PRO A 256 2.48 -3.29 21.41
C PRO A 256 3.50 -2.92 20.32
N ASN A 257 4.46 -3.81 20.00
CA ASN A 257 5.62 -3.50 19.15
C ASN A 257 5.75 -4.34 17.87
N THR A 258 4.70 -5.02 17.43
CA THR A 258 4.65 -5.58 16.06
C THR A 258 4.13 -4.51 15.10
N ASP A 259 5.06 -3.88 14.39
CA ASP A 259 4.77 -3.18 13.14
C ASP A 259 4.13 -4.18 12.17
N ILE A 260 2.80 -4.22 12.15
CA ILE A 260 2.03 -4.91 11.11
C ILE A 260 2.18 -4.05 9.87
N ASP A 261 3.13 -4.42 9.02
CA ASP A 261 3.28 -3.86 7.70
C ASP A 261 1.94 -3.97 6.98
N THR A 262 1.44 -2.87 6.42
CA THR A 262 0.27 -2.87 5.54
C THR A 262 0.45 -3.76 4.28
N ASP A 263 1.62 -4.39 4.13
CA ASP A 263 2.00 -5.29 3.05
C ASP A 263 2.16 -6.76 3.49
N THR A 264 2.10 -7.10 4.79
CA THR A 264 2.29 -8.48 5.28
C THR A 264 1.07 -8.99 6.04
N ASP A 265 0.24 -9.76 5.35
CA ASP A 265 -0.36 -11.00 5.86
C ASP A 265 -0.99 -11.79 4.69
N ALA A 266 -0.29 -11.90 3.57
CA ALA A 266 -0.59 -12.93 2.57
C ALA A 266 0.31 -14.13 2.88
N SER A 267 -0.05 -14.91 3.90
CA SER A 267 0.31 -16.32 4.09
C SER A 267 0.00 -16.79 5.53
N THR A 268 -0.92 -17.77 5.62
CA THR A 268 -1.19 -18.67 6.75
C THR A 268 -1.89 -18.11 8.01
N ASP A 269 -3.22 -18.16 8.02
CA ASP A 269 -3.97 -18.58 9.21
C ASP A 269 -4.67 -19.92 8.91
N THR A 270 -3.95 -21.02 9.13
CA THR A 270 -4.55 -22.36 9.10
C THR A 270 -5.27 -22.62 10.42
N GLY A 271 -6.57 -22.30 10.43
CA GLY A 271 -7.60 -23.05 11.14
C GLY A 271 -7.75 -22.81 12.65
N THR A 272 -8.86 -22.18 13.02
CA THR A 272 -9.87 -22.84 13.85
C THR A 272 -11.26 -22.45 13.37
N ASP A 273 -11.93 -23.43 12.76
CA ASP A 273 -13.34 -23.44 12.42
C ASP A 273 -14.19 -23.31 13.70
N ASN A 274 -15.02 -22.27 13.75
CA ASN A 274 -16.25 -22.27 14.53
C ASN A 274 -17.32 -21.56 13.70
N SER A 275 -18.07 -22.39 13.01
CA SER A 275 -19.27 -22.12 12.22
C SER A 275 -20.26 -21.11 12.84
N ASP A 276 -20.56 -20.06 12.05
CA ASP A 276 -21.89 -19.47 11.73
C ASP A 276 -22.77 -18.84 12.85
N PRO A 277 -23.62 -17.81 12.55
CA PRO A 277 -24.58 -17.91 11.45
C PRO A 277 -24.86 -16.67 10.57
N VAL A 278 -25.24 -17.04 9.34
CA VAL A 278 -26.17 -16.40 8.40
C VAL A 278 -27.32 -15.65 9.06
N ASP A 279 -27.66 -14.46 8.53
CA ASP A 279 -29.08 -14.07 8.42
C ASP A 279 -29.36 -13.36 7.10
N THR A 280 -30.00 -14.10 6.19
CA THR A 280 -30.62 -13.62 4.95
C THR A 280 -32.10 -13.40 5.22
N HIS A 281 -32.57 -12.15 5.18
CA HIS A 281 -33.99 -11.87 4.98
C HIS A 281 -34.21 -10.66 4.06
N VAL A 282 -34.36 -10.95 2.77
CA VAL A 282 -35.23 -10.18 1.86
C VAL A 282 -36.41 -11.10 1.55
N THR A 283 -37.62 -10.67 1.88
CA THR A 283 -38.87 -11.26 1.40
C THR A 283 -39.68 -10.18 0.70
N ASP A 284 -39.99 -10.42 -0.57
CA ASP A 284 -41.01 -9.70 -1.33
C ASP A 284 -42.40 -9.91 -0.72
N GLY A 285 -43.18 -8.83 -0.71
CA GLY A 285 -44.60 -8.74 -0.42
C GLY A 285 -45.15 -7.40 -0.88
#